data_AF-A0A7Y9LD97-F1
#
_entry.id   AF-A0A7Y9LD97-F1
#
_cell.length_a   1.000
_cell.length_b   1.000
_cell.length_c   1.000
_cell.angle_alpha   90.00
_cell.angle_beta   90.00
_cell.angle_gamma   90.00
#
_symmetry.space_group_name_H-M   'P 1'
#
loop_
_entity.id
_entity.type
_entity.pdbx_description
1 polymer ?
#
loop_
_entity_poly.entity_id
_entity_poly.type
_entity_poly.pdbx_seq_one_letter_code
_entity_poly.pdbx_strand_id
1 'polypeptide(L)'
;MATHAETVAGLREFVERLQRDIAGADPAAVIGIYDLGSESWIIEPSPDRPEPPEDFGPDGLVGRIYGSDFLLSGDDPAEFLAHLADRVQDDVIDELGRSWPDVEHDGRTVHLEPVVQHGVAAWGYRGQPVRAIGELNATL
;
A
#
# COMPACT_ATOMS: atom_id res chain seq x y z
N MET A 1 -5.20 -14.13 -18.51
CA MET A 1 -5.61 -12.75 -18.21
C MET A 1 -6.53 -12.84 -17.01
N ALA A 2 -6.16 -12.24 -15.88
CA ALA A 2 -7.05 -12.13 -14.73
C ALA A 2 -8.24 -11.25 -15.12
N THR A 3 -9.41 -11.58 -14.59
CA THR A 3 -10.60 -10.74 -14.73
C THR A 3 -10.47 -9.51 -13.83
N HIS A 4 -11.10 -8.39 -14.20
CA HIS A 4 -11.11 -7.17 -13.39
C HIS A 4 -11.55 -7.44 -11.93
N ALA A 5 -12.49 -8.37 -11.71
CA ALA A 5 -12.92 -8.79 -10.38
C ALA A 5 -11.82 -9.52 -9.57
N GLU A 6 -11.01 -10.37 -10.21
CA GLU A 6 -9.86 -11.02 -9.56
C GLU A 6 -8.79 -10.00 -9.19
N THR A 7 -8.55 -9.00 -10.05
CA THR A 7 -7.63 -7.89 -9.75
C THR A 7 -8.10 -7.06 -8.55
N VAL A 8 -9.39 -6.73 -8.49
CA VAL A 8 -9.98 -5.98 -7.36
C VAL A 8 -9.90 -6.78 -6.05
N ALA A 9 -10.19 -8.08 -6.08
CA ALA A 9 -10.09 -8.92 -4.89
C ALA A 9 -8.64 -9.02 -4.37
N GLY A 10 -7.67 -9.24 -5.26
CA GLY A 10 -6.25 -9.28 -4.89
C GLY A 10 -5.75 -7.95 -4.34
N LEU A 11 -6.22 -6.83 -4.90
CA LEU A 11 -5.91 -5.49 -4.39
C LEU A 11 -6.46 -5.26 -2.98
N ARG A 12 -7.72 -5.65 -2.74
CA ARG A 12 -8.33 -5.55 -1.39
C ARG A 12 -7.52 -6.31 -0.35
N GLU A 13 -7.21 -7.57 -0.64
CA GLU A 13 -6.41 -8.41 0.27
C GLU A 13 -5.02 -7.83 0.52
N PHE A 14 -4.40 -7.24 -0.50
CA PHE A 14 -3.11 -6.57 -0.34
C PHE A 14 -3.22 -5.33 0.55
N VAL A 15 -4.20 -4.46 0.31
CA VAL A 15 -4.40 -3.24 1.12
C VAL A 15 -4.73 -3.61 2.56
N GLU A 16 -5.55 -4.63 2.82
CA GLU A 16 -5.82 -5.10 4.19
C GLU A 16 -4.55 -5.55 4.93
N ARG A 17 -3.62 -6.20 4.22
CA ARG A 17 -2.31 -6.59 4.77
C ARG A 17 -1.44 -5.37 5.04
N LEU A 18 -1.31 -4.46 4.07
CA LEU A 18 -0.55 -3.22 4.24
C LEU A 18 -1.11 -2.35 5.36
N GLN A 19 -2.44 -2.24 5.45
CA GLN A 19 -3.16 -1.54 6.51
C GLN A 19 -2.84 -2.10 7.90
N ARG A 20 -2.71 -3.42 8.03
CA ARG A 20 -2.31 -4.08 9.29
C ARG A 20 -0.89 -3.71 9.70
N ASP A 21 0.03 -3.63 8.75
CA ASP A 21 1.42 -3.24 8.98
C ASP A 21 1.49 -1.80 9.49
N ILE A 22 0.78 -0.88 8.82
CA ILE A 22 0.74 0.53 9.19
C ILE A 22 0.08 0.72 10.55
N ALA A 23 -1.01 0.02 10.84
CA ALA A 23 -1.75 0.18 12.09
C ALA A 23 -0.90 -0.09 13.35
N GLY A 24 0.20 -0.83 13.24
CA GLY A 24 1.16 -1.00 14.35
C GLY A 24 2.02 0.25 14.62
N ALA A 25 2.19 1.12 13.62
CA ALA A 25 2.95 2.37 13.71
C ALA A 25 2.05 3.60 13.81
N ASP A 26 1.00 3.68 12.99
CA ASP A 26 -0.02 4.73 13.02
C ASP A 26 -1.42 4.14 12.73
N PRO A 27 -2.27 3.97 13.76
CA PRO A 27 -3.66 3.53 13.60
C PRO A 27 -4.57 4.53 12.87
N ALA A 28 -4.18 5.81 12.76
CA ALA A 28 -4.98 6.84 12.10
C ALA A 28 -4.82 6.83 10.57
N ALA A 29 -3.73 6.24 10.08
CA ALA A 29 -3.46 6.06 8.68
C ALA A 29 -4.46 5.06 8.07
N VAL A 30 -5.33 5.50 7.17
CA VAL A 30 -6.29 4.61 6.50
C VAL A 30 -6.15 4.75 4.99
N ILE A 31 -5.89 3.63 4.32
CA ILE A 31 -5.74 3.55 2.87
C ILE A 31 -7.12 3.47 2.23
N GLY A 32 -7.39 4.37 1.30
CA GLY A 32 -8.51 4.34 0.38
C GLY A 32 -8.06 3.98 -1.03
N ILE A 33 -8.91 3.26 -1.77
CA ILE A 33 -8.71 2.99 -3.21
C ILE A 33 -9.99 3.35 -3.96
N TYR A 34 -9.89 4.25 -4.92
CA TYR A 34 -10.96 4.65 -5.82
C TYR A 34 -10.69 4.12 -7.24
N ASP A 35 -11.74 3.68 -7.92
CA ASP A 35 -11.70 3.29 -9.33
C ASP A 35 -12.40 4.36 -10.17
N LEU A 36 -11.62 5.01 -11.04
CA LEU A 36 -12.10 6.08 -11.92
C LEU A 36 -13.04 5.55 -12.99
N GLY A 37 -12.82 4.33 -13.47
CA GLY A 37 -13.63 3.74 -14.54
C GLY A 37 -15.04 3.34 -14.08
N SER A 38 -15.16 2.88 -12.83
CA SER A 38 -16.45 2.58 -12.20
C SER A 38 -17.02 3.71 -11.36
N GLU A 39 -16.28 4.81 -11.20
CA GLU A 39 -16.60 5.96 -10.35
C GLU A 39 -17.01 5.53 -8.93
N SER A 40 -16.22 4.62 -8.33
CA SER A 40 -16.57 4.04 -7.04
C SER A 40 -15.36 3.75 -6.15
N TRP A 41 -15.58 3.85 -4.83
CA TRP A 41 -14.61 3.40 -3.85
C TRP A 41 -14.55 1.87 -3.86
N ILE A 42 -13.39 1.33 -4.22
CA ILE A 42 -13.07 -0.06 -3.93
C ILE A 42 -12.88 -0.16 -2.41
N ILE A 43 -11.98 0.62 -1.83
CA ILE A 43 -11.72 0.63 -0.39
C ILE A 43 -11.99 2.03 0.12
N GLU A 44 -12.97 2.18 1.00
CA GLU A 44 -13.34 3.48 1.55
C GLU A 44 -12.36 3.89 2.66
N PRO A 45 -11.68 5.04 2.55
CA PRO A 45 -10.93 5.58 3.67
C PRO A 45 -11.89 6.04 4.79
N SER A 46 -11.44 5.99 6.05
CA SER A 46 -12.23 6.43 7.21
C SER A 46 -11.88 7.86 7.66
N PRO A 47 -12.82 8.63 8.25
CA PRO A 47 -14.28 8.44 8.31
C PRO A 47 -15.10 9.52 7.56
N ASP A 48 -16.38 9.21 7.32
CA ASP A 48 -17.46 9.99 6.68
C ASP A 48 -17.27 10.30 5.18
N ARG A 49 -17.86 9.43 4.34
CA ARG A 49 -18.12 9.58 2.90
C ARG A 49 -17.07 10.41 2.15
N PRO A 50 -15.91 9.81 1.85
CA PRO A 50 -14.83 10.52 1.19
C PRO A 50 -15.25 10.98 -0.21
N GLU A 51 -14.99 12.26 -0.51
CA GLU A 51 -15.23 12.83 -1.83
C GLU A 51 -14.36 12.11 -2.87
N PRO A 52 -14.88 11.85 -4.09
CA PRO A 52 -14.08 11.23 -5.13
C PRO A 52 -12.85 12.10 -5.45
N PRO A 53 -11.71 11.49 -5.81
CA PRO A 53 -10.53 12.24 -6.22
C PRO A 53 -10.77 13.00 -7.52
N GLU A 54 -10.23 14.21 -7.63
CA GLU A 54 -10.33 15.08 -8.80
C GLU A 54 -9.01 15.13 -9.58
N ASP A 55 -9.04 15.56 -10.85
CA ASP A 55 -7.85 15.79 -11.70
C ASP A 55 -7.02 14.56 -12.14
N PHE A 56 -7.54 13.33 -12.03
CA PHE A 56 -6.84 12.10 -12.45
C PHE A 56 -7.21 11.54 -13.84
N GLY A 57 -8.12 12.19 -14.55
CA GLY A 57 -8.61 11.70 -15.86
C GLY A 57 -9.72 10.65 -15.73
N PRO A 58 -10.10 9.98 -16.85
CA PRO A 58 -11.32 9.18 -16.91
C PRO A 58 -11.17 7.71 -16.51
N ASP A 59 -9.94 7.20 -16.31
CA ASP A 59 -9.69 5.79 -16.04
C ASP A 59 -8.42 5.61 -15.19
N GLY A 60 -8.34 4.51 -14.45
CA GLY A 60 -7.27 4.18 -13.53
C GLY A 60 -7.74 4.00 -12.08
N LEU A 61 -6.80 3.60 -11.24
CA LEU A 61 -7.02 3.44 -9.80
C LEU A 61 -6.29 4.55 -9.05
N VAL A 62 -6.96 5.17 -8.09
CA VAL A 62 -6.40 6.24 -7.25
C VAL A 62 -6.30 5.74 -5.81
N GLY A 63 -5.10 5.80 -5.24
CA GLY A 63 -4.87 5.58 -3.82
C GLY A 63 -5.06 6.88 -3.04
N ARG A 64 -5.57 6.78 -1.81
CA ARG A 64 -5.68 7.88 -0.85
C ARG A 64 -5.15 7.46 0.51
N ILE A 65 -4.32 8.30 1.14
CA ILE A 65 -3.92 8.16 2.54
C ILE A 65 -3.65 9.55 3.13
N TYR A 66 -4.07 9.80 4.38
CA TYR A 66 -4.01 11.13 5.01
C TYR A 66 -4.63 12.28 4.18
N GLY A 67 -5.60 11.94 3.31
CA GLY A 67 -6.22 12.91 2.39
C GLY A 67 -5.38 13.27 1.15
N SER A 68 -4.18 12.70 1.02
CA SER A 68 -3.34 12.81 -0.19
C SER A 68 -3.78 11.77 -1.22
N ASP A 69 -4.00 12.21 -2.46
CA ASP A 69 -4.39 11.36 -3.59
C ASP A 69 -3.20 11.09 -4.52
N PHE A 70 -3.14 9.87 -5.08
CA PHE A 70 -2.11 9.49 -6.04
C PHE A 70 -2.61 8.44 -7.03
N LEU A 71 -2.20 8.58 -8.29
CA LEU A 71 -2.52 7.61 -9.33
C LEU A 71 -1.67 6.36 -9.15
N LEU A 72 -2.32 5.19 -9.16
CA LEU A 72 -1.64 3.92 -9.19
C LEU A 72 -1.29 3.56 -10.63
N SER A 73 -0.02 3.30 -10.88
CA SER A 73 0.50 2.93 -12.20
C SER A 73 1.29 1.64 -12.11
N GLY A 74 1.10 0.74 -13.09
CA GLY A 74 1.86 -0.49 -13.21
C GLY A 74 1.20 -1.44 -14.20
N ASP A 75 2.00 -2.04 -15.08
CA ASP A 75 1.52 -3.02 -16.06
C ASP A 75 1.49 -4.45 -15.49
N ASP A 76 2.33 -4.71 -14.47
CA ASP A 76 2.40 -5.97 -13.73
C ASP A 76 1.72 -5.85 -12.35
N PRO A 77 0.88 -6.82 -11.94
CA PRO A 77 0.21 -6.76 -10.64
C PRO A 77 1.16 -6.65 -9.45
N ALA A 78 2.32 -7.31 -9.46
CA ALA A 78 3.23 -7.27 -8.31
C ALA A 78 3.96 -5.94 -8.23
N GLU A 79 4.40 -5.39 -9.38
CA GLU A 79 4.99 -4.06 -9.46
C GLU A 79 3.97 -2.99 -9.04
N PHE A 80 2.73 -3.10 -9.51
CA PHE A 80 1.62 -2.24 -9.11
C PHE A 80 1.41 -2.23 -7.59
N LEU A 81 1.41 -3.40 -6.94
CA LEU A 81 1.24 -3.51 -5.49
C LEU A 81 2.47 -3.00 -4.72
N ALA A 82 3.69 -3.22 -5.24
CA ALA A 82 4.89 -2.66 -4.64
C ALA A 82 4.92 -1.13 -4.73
N HIS A 83 4.50 -0.55 -5.86
CA HIS A 83 4.35 0.91 -6.02
C HIS A 83 3.32 1.50 -5.06
N LEU A 84 2.19 0.82 -4.83
CA LEU A 84 1.24 1.23 -3.80
C LEU A 84 1.89 1.25 -2.41
N ALA A 85 2.61 0.19 -2.04
CA ALA A 85 3.29 0.12 -0.74
C ALA A 85 4.37 1.20 -0.58
N ASP A 86 5.08 1.53 -1.66
CA ASP A 86 6.13 2.55 -1.71
C ASP A 86 5.55 3.94 -1.47
N ARG A 87 4.50 4.29 -2.22
CA ARG A 87 3.83 5.58 -2.05
C ARG A 87 3.21 5.73 -0.67
N VAL A 88 2.59 4.68 -0.15
CA VAL A 88 2.03 4.67 1.20
C VAL A 88 3.12 4.79 2.25
N GLN A 89 4.26 4.09 2.07
CA GLN A 89 5.40 4.21 2.96
C GLN A 89 5.90 5.65 3.05
N ASP A 90 6.07 6.33 1.91
CA ASP A 90 6.49 7.73 1.87
C ASP A 90 5.54 8.62 2.70
N ASP A 91 4.23 8.50 2.47
CA ASP A 91 3.23 9.29 3.20
C ASP A 91 3.23 8.96 4.70
N VAL A 92 3.45 7.69 5.09
CA VAL A 92 3.58 7.29 6.50
C VAL A 92 4.87 7.85 7.13
N ILE A 93 5.99 7.86 6.40
CA ILE A 93 7.25 8.45 6.88
C ILE A 93 7.10 9.95 7.12
N ASP A 94 6.46 10.65 6.18
CA ASP A 94 6.20 12.07 6.27
C ASP A 94 5.31 12.41 7.48
N GLU A 95 4.22 11.67 7.69
CA GLU A 95 3.32 11.87 8.83
C GLU A 95 4.00 11.52 10.17
N LEU A 96 4.77 10.44 10.23
CA LEU A 96 5.46 10.01 11.46
C LEU A 96 6.69 10.87 11.81
N GLY A 97 7.27 11.55 10.83
CA GLY A 97 8.52 12.30 10.99
C GLY A 97 9.74 11.42 11.28
N ARG A 98 9.72 10.15 10.88
CA ARG A 98 10.80 9.17 11.06
C ARG A 98 10.72 8.05 10.01
N SER A 99 11.81 7.29 9.87
CA SER A 99 11.83 6.09 9.02
C SER A 99 10.82 5.04 9.48
N TRP A 100 10.21 4.38 8.50
CA TRP A 100 9.30 3.26 8.67
C TRP A 100 9.20 2.45 7.36
N PRO A 101 9.10 1.11 7.41
CA PRO A 101 9.19 0.28 8.59
C PRO A 101 10.65 -0.02 8.95
N ASP A 102 10.96 0.19 10.22
CA ASP A 102 12.26 -0.17 10.79
C ASP A 102 12.10 -1.46 11.59
N VAL A 103 12.90 -2.48 11.28
CA VAL A 103 12.84 -3.79 11.92
C VAL A 103 14.22 -4.26 12.38
N GLU A 104 14.25 -5.15 13.37
CA GLU A 104 15.48 -5.88 13.71
C GLU A 104 15.76 -6.98 12.68
N HIS A 105 16.92 -6.91 12.04
CA HIS A 105 17.43 -7.88 11.07
C HIS A 105 18.93 -8.11 11.31
N ASP A 106 19.33 -9.37 11.54
CA ASP A 106 20.72 -9.75 11.85
C ASP A 106 21.36 -8.94 13.00
N GLY A 107 20.55 -8.63 14.03
CA GLY A 107 21.00 -7.90 15.23
C GLY A 107 21.23 -6.41 15.03
N ARG A 108 20.62 -5.82 13.98
CA ARG A 108 20.63 -4.39 13.71
C ARG A 108 19.23 -3.94 13.30
N THR A 109 18.88 -2.72 13.68
CA THR A 109 17.73 -2.03 13.10
C THR A 109 18.02 -1.67 11.65
N VAL A 110 17.17 -2.10 10.72
CA VAL A 110 17.25 -1.78 9.30
C VAL A 110 15.91 -1.20 8.82
N HIS A 111 15.99 -0.25 7.90
CA HIS A 111 14.86 0.27 7.16
C HIS A 111 14.54 -0.67 5.98
N LEU A 112 13.27 -1.05 5.82
CA LEU A 112 12.82 -1.85 4.68
C LEU A 112 12.17 -0.98 3.62
N GLU A 113 12.27 -1.41 2.37
CA GLU A 113 11.63 -0.80 1.19
C GLU A 113 10.79 -1.88 0.48
N PRO A 114 9.70 -1.54 -0.21
CA PRO A 114 8.96 -2.46 -1.04
C PRO A 114 9.83 -3.03 -2.15
N VAL A 115 9.77 -4.35 -2.32
CA VAL A 115 10.48 -5.06 -3.39
C VAL A 115 9.55 -6.07 -4.04
N VAL A 116 9.78 -6.33 -5.33
CA VAL A 116 9.13 -7.44 -6.03
C VAL A 116 10.13 -8.59 -6.17
N GLN A 117 9.78 -9.76 -5.64
CA GLN A 117 10.55 -10.99 -5.88
C GLN A 117 9.61 -12.12 -6.31
N HIS A 118 9.95 -12.78 -7.43
CA HIS A 118 9.16 -13.87 -8.00
C HIS A 118 7.68 -13.54 -8.21
N GLY A 119 7.37 -12.29 -8.59
CA GLY A 119 6.01 -11.81 -8.81
C GLY A 119 5.21 -11.55 -7.53
N VAL A 120 5.88 -11.33 -6.41
CA VAL A 120 5.23 -11.01 -5.12
C VAL A 120 5.87 -9.77 -4.52
N ALA A 121 5.05 -8.79 -4.13
CA ALA A 121 5.46 -7.62 -3.37
C ALA A 121 5.72 -7.97 -1.90
N ALA A 122 6.83 -7.49 -1.36
CA ALA A 122 7.30 -7.77 0.00
C ALA A 122 8.08 -6.58 0.57
N TRP A 123 8.30 -6.55 1.88
CA TRP A 123 9.27 -5.65 2.49
C TRP A 123 10.67 -6.23 2.37
N GLY A 124 11.60 -5.46 1.82
CA GLY A 124 12.96 -5.89 1.53
C GLY A 124 14.03 -4.97 2.08
N TYR A 125 15.23 -5.51 2.23
CA TYR A 125 16.43 -4.77 2.58
C TYR A 125 17.49 -5.06 1.52
N ARG A 126 18.04 -4.00 0.91
CA ARG A 126 19.03 -4.11 -0.18
C ARG A 126 18.55 -4.99 -1.34
N GLY A 127 17.28 -4.84 -1.71
CA GLY A 127 16.66 -5.59 -2.81
C GLY A 127 16.37 -7.06 -2.54
N GLN A 128 16.55 -7.54 -1.30
CA GLN A 128 16.18 -8.90 -0.89
C GLN A 128 14.96 -8.86 0.02
N PRO A 129 13.94 -9.71 -0.17
CA PRO A 129 12.78 -9.71 0.72
C PRO A 129 13.15 -10.22 2.12
N VAL A 130 12.62 -9.56 3.13
CA VAL A 130 12.85 -9.83 4.55
C VAL A 130 11.55 -10.24 5.27
N ARG A 131 10.43 -9.60 4.91
CA ARG A 131 9.09 -9.89 5.45
C ARG A 131 8.05 -9.77 4.33
N ALA A 132 6.99 -10.58 4.40
CA ALA A 132 5.83 -10.31 3.57
C ALA A 132 5.11 -9.05 4.05
N ILE A 133 4.42 -8.36 3.14
CA ILE A 133 3.52 -7.28 3.50
C ILE A 133 2.34 -7.87 4.29
N GLY A 134 2.04 -7.27 5.43
CA GLY A 134 1.07 -7.71 6.45
C GLY A 134 1.65 -8.50 7.61
N GLU A 135 2.96 -8.69 7.66
CA GLU A 135 3.67 -9.48 8.69
C GLU A 135 4.62 -8.66 9.58
N LEU A 136 4.66 -7.32 9.48
CA LEU A 136 5.53 -6.52 10.35
C LEU A 136 5.13 -6.62 11.82
N ASN A 137 3.83 -6.74 12.07
CA ASN A 137 3.24 -6.82 13.41
C ASN A 137 2.88 -8.25 13.82
N ALA A 138 3.22 -9.26 13.01
CA ALA A 138 2.97 -10.65 13.36
C ALA A 138 3.98 -11.08 14.44
N THR A 139 3.49 -11.33 15.65
CA THR A 139 4.28 -11.95 16.71
C THR A 139 4.68 -13.35 16.26
N LEU A 140 5.99 -13.62 16.18
CA LEU A 140 6.55 -14.96 15.94
C LEU A 140 6.22 -15.93 17.07
#